data_AF-A0A2V9IWY0-F1
#
_entry.id   AF-A0A2V9IWY0-F1
#
_cell.length_a   1.000
_cell.length_b   1.000
_cell.length_c   1.000
_cell.angle_alpha   90.00
_cell.angle_beta   90.00
_cell.angle_gamma   90.00
#
_symmetry.space_group_name_H-M   'P 1'
#
loop_
_entity.id
_entity.type
_entity.pdbx_description
1 polymer ?
#
loop_
_entity_poly.entity_id
_entity_poly.type
_entity_poly.pdbx_seq_one_letter_code
_entity_poly.pdbx_strand_id
1 'polypeptide(L)'
;PELQRRFDVWAPTALAGSFGVPRESPNTVWLRVLARLRPGLSLPEAGARLAAASRAIEEALPGERANAGTVYQVRDASKGFDSWRSHLQDPLLVLMGAVILVLLVACANLANILLARTSSRRLEFAIKLSLGISRWRLLRQLLVETFLLVFSGGALGVFVSVALTRILLDVFNGGNPVASLQVTPDATLLGFTFGVCIITALLAGLYPAWQASRTDGSALQVAPGT
;
A
#
# COMPACT_ATOMS: atom_id res chain seq x y z
N PRO A 1 27.90 -13.16 29.52
CA PRO A 1 27.16 -14.42 29.71
C PRO A 1 25.63 -14.32 29.48
N GLU A 2 25.01 -13.13 29.43
CA GLU A 2 23.54 -13.01 29.30
C GLU A 2 22.99 -12.90 27.86
N LEU A 3 23.83 -12.73 26.84
CA LEU A 3 23.35 -12.53 25.46
C LEU A 3 22.86 -13.81 24.75
N GLN A 4 23.03 -15.00 25.35
CA GLN A 4 22.75 -16.29 24.72
C GLN A 4 21.31 -16.81 24.91
N ARG A 5 20.43 -16.12 25.64
CA ARG A 5 19.17 -16.71 26.13
C ARG A 5 17.88 -16.37 25.36
N ARG A 6 17.90 -15.55 24.31
CA ARG A 6 16.70 -15.27 23.50
C ARG A 6 17.03 -15.18 22.01
N PHE A 7 17.08 -16.33 21.35
CA PHE A 7 17.04 -16.43 19.91
C PHE A 7 16.03 -17.50 19.55
N ASP A 8 15.10 -17.18 18.65
CA ASP A 8 14.06 -18.14 18.22
C ASP A 8 14.64 -19.25 17.34
N VAL A 9 15.81 -19.03 16.71
CA VAL A 9 16.53 -20.02 15.91
C VAL A 9 18.04 -19.79 16.04
N TRP A 10 18.79 -20.85 16.33
CA TRP A 10 20.25 -20.88 16.21
C TRP A 10 20.62 -21.89 15.13
N ALA A 11 21.29 -21.43 14.08
CA ALA A 11 21.82 -22.30 13.04
C ALA A 11 23.33 -22.07 12.91
N PRO A 12 24.16 -23.14 12.94
CA PRO A 12 25.57 -23.03 12.64
C PRO A 12 25.78 -22.38 11.27
N THR A 13 26.76 -21.49 11.17
CA THR A 13 27.15 -20.88 9.89
C THR A 13 27.58 -21.92 8.84
N ALA A 14 28.04 -23.11 9.29
CA ALA A 14 28.31 -24.26 8.45
C ALA A 14 27.07 -24.83 7.74
N LEU A 15 25.86 -24.60 8.27
CA LEU A 15 24.59 -25.04 7.69
C LEU A 15 24.08 -24.10 6.58
N ALA A 16 24.77 -23.00 6.26
CA ALA A 16 24.32 -22.03 5.25
C ALA A 16 24.10 -22.66 3.85
N GLY A 17 24.89 -23.68 3.51
CA GLY A 17 24.74 -24.41 2.24
C GLY A 17 23.40 -25.14 2.08
N SER A 18 22.77 -25.57 3.17
CA SER A 18 21.44 -26.21 3.12
C SER A 18 20.28 -25.21 2.97
N PHE A 19 20.54 -23.91 3.09
CA PHE A 19 19.57 -22.83 2.84
C PHE A 19 19.67 -22.26 1.41
N GLY A 20 20.40 -22.94 0.51
CA GLY A 20 20.53 -22.53 -0.90
C GLY A 20 21.43 -21.31 -1.12
N VAL A 21 22.24 -20.92 -0.12
CA VAL A 21 23.25 -19.86 -0.26
C VAL A 21 24.62 -20.52 -0.42
N PRO A 22 25.18 -20.60 -1.63
CA PRO A 22 26.48 -21.25 -1.83
C PRO A 22 27.55 -20.49 -1.08
N ARG A 23 28.24 -21.18 -0.16
CA ARG A 23 29.36 -20.63 0.62
C ARG A 23 30.54 -20.20 -0.27
N GLU A 24 30.62 -20.77 -1.47
CA GLU A 24 31.76 -20.67 -2.38
C GLU A 24 31.59 -19.64 -3.50
N SER A 25 30.51 -18.84 -3.50
CA SER A 25 30.40 -17.74 -4.44
C SER A 25 31.32 -16.58 -3.98
N PRO A 26 32.38 -16.22 -4.73
CA PRO A 26 33.30 -15.14 -4.35
C PRO A 26 32.62 -13.76 -4.21
N ASN A 27 31.36 -13.68 -4.67
CA ASN A 27 30.55 -12.48 -4.76
C ASN A 27 29.35 -12.45 -3.79
N THR A 28 29.22 -13.41 -2.87
CA THR A 28 28.05 -13.50 -1.98
C THR A 28 28.40 -13.15 -0.53
N VAL A 29 28.09 -11.93 -0.12
CA VAL A 29 28.14 -11.49 1.28
C VAL A 29 26.83 -11.86 1.97
N TRP A 30 26.76 -13.08 2.49
CA TRP A 30 25.55 -13.60 3.15
C TRP A 30 25.48 -13.21 4.64
N LEU A 31 26.60 -12.85 5.26
CA LEU A 31 26.66 -12.54 6.67
C LEU A 31 26.19 -11.11 6.93
N ARG A 32 24.99 -10.97 7.48
CA ARG A 32 24.47 -9.70 8.02
C ARG A 32 24.65 -9.67 9.53
N VAL A 33 25.27 -8.62 10.04
CA VAL A 33 25.53 -8.46 11.47
C VAL A 33 24.55 -7.44 12.06
N LEU A 34 23.78 -7.88 13.06
CA LEU A 34 22.96 -7.02 13.89
C LEU A 34 23.62 -6.91 15.27
N ALA A 35 23.78 -5.69 15.77
CA ALA A 35 24.39 -5.43 17.07
C ALA A 35 23.53 -4.45 17.86
N ARG A 36 23.44 -4.67 19.18
CA ARG A 36 22.80 -3.74 20.10
C ARG A 36 23.83 -2.73 20.60
N LEU A 37 23.56 -1.44 20.41
CA LEU A 37 24.41 -0.38 20.96
C LEU A 37 24.40 -0.44 22.50
N ARG A 38 25.55 -0.15 23.10
CA ARG A 38 25.67 0.03 24.55
C ARG A 38 24.77 1.21 24.98
N PRO A 39 24.06 1.12 26.13
CA PRO A 39 23.26 2.24 26.63
C PRO A 39 24.11 3.51 26.75
N GLY A 40 23.62 4.63 26.19
CA GLY A 40 24.31 5.92 26.20
C GLY A 40 25.29 6.17 25.04
N LEU A 41 25.51 5.21 24.13
CA LEU A 41 26.33 5.42 22.94
C LEU A 41 25.47 5.94 21.77
N SER A 42 25.89 7.03 21.14
CA SER A 42 25.18 7.58 19.98
C SER A 42 25.49 6.79 18.69
N LEU A 43 24.53 6.79 17.75
CA LEU A 43 24.71 6.18 16.41
C LEU A 43 25.93 6.73 15.66
N PRO A 44 26.16 8.06 15.61
CA PRO A 44 27.35 8.63 14.97
C PRO A 44 28.66 8.18 15.63
N GLU A 45 28.72 8.09 16.95
CA GLU A 45 29.90 7.60 17.67
C GLU A 45 30.17 6.11 17.40
N ALA A 46 29.12 5.29 17.36
CA ALA A 46 29.23 3.89 16.97
C ALA A 46 29.74 3.74 15.54
N GLY A 47 29.24 4.57 14.62
CA GLY A 47 29.69 4.65 13.23
C GLY A 47 31.17 5.01 13.12
N ALA A 48 31.61 6.04 13.84
CA ALA A 48 33.02 6.46 13.84
C ALA A 48 33.97 5.37 14.38
N ARG A 49 33.57 4.67 15.45
CA ARG A 49 34.36 3.54 15.99
C ARG A 49 34.44 2.37 15.02
N LEU A 50 33.35 2.04 14.35
CA LEU A 50 33.33 0.96 13.36
C LEU A 50 34.15 1.33 12.12
N ALA A 51 34.07 2.58 11.66
CA ALA A 51 34.88 3.08 10.55
C ALA A 51 36.38 3.05 10.89
N ALA A 52 36.77 3.37 12.14
CA ALA A 52 38.17 3.24 12.57
C ALA A 52 38.63 1.77 12.62
N ALA A 53 37.73 0.84 12.97
CA ALA A 53 38.02 -0.59 13.02
C ALA A 53 37.91 -1.29 11.65
N SER A 54 37.32 -0.66 10.64
CA SER A 54 37.01 -1.30 9.35
C SER A 54 38.26 -1.84 8.67
N ARG A 55 39.38 -1.11 8.75
CA ARG A 55 40.65 -1.52 8.18
C ARG A 55 41.19 -2.81 8.82
N ALA A 56 41.19 -2.87 10.15
CA ALA A 56 41.64 -4.06 10.88
C ALA A 56 40.73 -5.28 10.62
N ILE A 57 39.42 -5.04 10.44
CA ILE A 57 38.46 -6.09 10.07
C ILE A 57 38.77 -6.61 8.66
N GLU A 58 39.01 -5.72 7.70
CA GLU A 58 39.34 -6.09 6.32
C GLU A 58 40.68 -6.85 6.22
N GLU A 59 41.69 -6.48 7.02
CA GLU A 59 42.98 -7.18 7.09
C GLU A 59 42.86 -8.60 7.67
N ALA A 60 41.87 -8.86 8.52
CA ALA A 60 41.62 -10.18 9.10
C ALA A 60 40.76 -11.10 8.20
N LEU A 61 40.17 -10.56 7.14
CA LEU A 61 39.27 -11.28 6.24
C LEU A 61 40.00 -11.72 4.95
N PRO A 62 39.54 -12.78 4.28
CA PRO A 62 40.12 -13.21 2.99
C PRO A 62 40.08 -12.10 1.93
N GLY A 63 41.15 -11.95 1.14
CA GLY A 63 41.25 -10.87 0.13
C GLY A 63 40.43 -11.08 -1.14
N GLU A 64 40.10 -12.33 -1.50
CA GLU A 64 39.35 -12.69 -2.72
C GLU A 64 37.82 -12.51 -2.59
N ARG A 65 37.39 -11.45 -1.90
CA ARG A 65 35.96 -11.14 -1.73
C ARG A 65 35.60 -9.98 -2.64
N ALA A 66 34.42 -10.04 -3.25
CA ALA A 66 33.91 -8.94 -4.06
C ALA A 66 33.67 -7.62 -3.29
N ASN A 67 33.58 -7.69 -1.96
CA ASN A 67 33.44 -6.52 -1.09
C ASN A 67 34.74 -6.15 -0.34
N ALA A 68 35.90 -6.60 -0.83
CA ALA A 68 37.18 -6.24 -0.23
C ALA A 68 37.38 -4.71 -0.20
N GLY A 69 37.85 -4.18 0.93
CA GLY A 69 38.07 -2.74 1.12
C GLY A 69 36.82 -1.93 1.41
N THR A 70 35.69 -2.57 1.72
CA THR A 70 34.45 -1.86 2.07
C THR A 70 34.58 -1.16 3.42
N VAL A 71 34.15 0.09 3.50
CA VAL A 71 33.98 0.81 4.78
C VAL A 71 32.65 0.40 5.40
N TYR A 72 32.70 -0.29 6.54
CA TYR A 72 31.51 -0.67 7.29
C TYR A 72 30.82 0.54 7.89
N GLN A 73 29.53 0.69 7.62
CA GLN A 73 28.70 1.75 8.19
C GLN A 73 27.69 1.18 9.18
N VAL A 74 27.50 1.87 10.29
CA VAL A 74 26.41 1.59 11.23
C VAL A 74 25.16 2.29 10.72
N ARG A 75 24.08 1.53 10.57
CA ARG A 75 22.74 2.07 10.30
C ARG A 75 21.77 1.62 11.38
N ASP A 76 20.76 2.44 11.62
CA ASP A 76 19.69 2.07 12.53
C ASP A 76 18.89 0.91 11.94
N ALA A 77 18.88 -0.22 12.66
CA ALA A 77 18.13 -1.42 12.31
C ALA A 77 16.85 -1.58 13.14
N SER A 78 16.44 -0.56 13.90
CA SER A 78 15.24 -0.57 14.75
C SER A 78 13.96 -0.90 13.99
N LYS A 79 13.94 -0.61 12.67
CA LYS A 79 12.81 -0.87 11.75
C LYS A 79 13.10 -2.00 10.74
N GLY A 80 14.09 -2.85 11.01
CA GLY A 80 14.51 -3.93 10.12
C GLY A 80 15.64 -3.55 9.16
N PHE A 81 15.95 -4.43 8.20
CA PHE A 81 17.05 -4.21 7.26
C PHE A 81 16.74 -3.13 6.22
N ASP A 82 17.58 -2.11 6.22
CA ASP A 82 17.46 -0.89 5.40
C ASP A 82 17.44 -1.15 3.88
N SER A 83 18.10 -2.23 3.42
CA SER A 83 18.25 -2.55 1.99
C SER A 83 16.93 -2.82 1.26
N TRP A 84 15.94 -3.42 1.94
CA TRP A 84 14.64 -3.70 1.32
C TRP A 84 13.80 -2.44 1.23
N ARG A 85 13.89 -1.58 2.24
CA ARG A 85 13.13 -0.32 2.29
C ARG A 85 13.62 0.65 1.23
N SER A 86 14.93 0.85 1.09
CA SER A 86 15.47 1.81 0.13
C SER A 86 15.22 1.41 -1.33
N HIS A 87 15.27 0.11 -1.66
CA HIS A 87 15.04 -0.36 -3.04
C HIS A 87 13.55 -0.44 -3.41
N LEU A 88 12.66 -0.68 -2.44
CA LEU A 88 11.23 -0.84 -2.72
C LEU A 88 10.44 0.46 -2.53
N GLN A 89 10.93 1.42 -1.75
CA GLN A 89 10.20 2.64 -1.43
C GLN A 89 9.89 3.49 -2.67
N ASP A 90 10.86 3.74 -3.55
CA ASP A 90 10.64 4.56 -4.74
C ASP A 90 9.65 3.90 -5.72
N PRO A 91 9.79 2.61 -6.08
CA PRO A 91 8.78 1.91 -6.88
C PRO A 91 7.38 1.91 -6.24
N LEU A 92 7.29 1.73 -4.91
CA LEU A 92 6.02 1.75 -4.18
C LEU A 92 5.35 3.11 -4.23
N LEU A 93 6.11 4.21 -4.14
CA LEU A 93 5.58 5.57 -4.26
C LEU A 93 5.04 5.84 -5.67
N VAL A 94 5.76 5.42 -6.71
CA VAL A 94 5.31 5.53 -8.11
C VAL A 94 4.03 4.72 -8.32
N LEU A 95 3.99 3.48 -7.80
CA LEU A 95 2.80 2.63 -7.86
C LEU A 95 1.61 3.29 -7.15
N MET A 96 1.83 3.87 -5.97
CA MET A 96 0.77 4.55 -5.22
C MET A 96 0.25 5.79 -5.98
N GLY A 97 1.15 6.56 -6.61
CA GLY A 97 0.77 7.66 -7.50
C GLY A 97 -0.09 7.19 -8.68
N ALA A 98 0.29 6.08 -9.33
CA ALA A 98 -0.49 5.49 -10.40
C ALA A 98 -1.87 5.02 -9.93
N VAL A 99 -1.96 4.38 -8.76
CA VAL A 99 -3.23 3.95 -8.15
C VAL A 99 -4.14 5.14 -7.88
N ILE A 100 -3.61 6.24 -7.35
CA ILE A 100 -4.38 7.48 -7.11
C ILE A 100 -4.91 8.04 -8.43
N LEU A 101 -4.08 8.08 -9.48
CA LEU A 101 -4.50 8.58 -10.79
C LEU A 101 -5.63 7.72 -11.39
N VAL A 102 -5.48 6.40 -11.34
CA VAL A 102 -6.50 5.45 -11.81
C VAL A 102 -7.80 5.61 -11.00
N LEU A 103 -7.69 5.77 -9.67
CA LEU A 103 -8.84 6.01 -8.81
C LEU A 103 -9.58 7.30 -9.21
N LEU A 104 -8.86 8.38 -9.50
CA LEU A 104 -9.45 9.65 -9.95
C LEU A 104 -10.17 9.50 -11.28
N VAL A 105 -9.56 8.81 -12.25
CA VAL A 105 -10.19 8.51 -13.55
C VAL A 105 -11.47 7.68 -13.35
N ALA A 106 -11.42 6.66 -12.50
CA ALA A 106 -12.59 5.85 -12.17
C ALA A 106 -13.71 6.68 -11.51
N CYS A 107 -13.36 7.58 -10.58
CA CYS A 107 -14.32 8.48 -9.95
C CYS A 107 -14.98 9.43 -10.96
N ALA A 108 -14.20 10.00 -11.89
CA ALA A 108 -14.72 10.87 -12.95
C ALA A 108 -15.69 10.11 -13.87
N ASN A 109 -15.34 8.88 -14.25
CA ASN A 109 -16.21 8.03 -15.07
C ASN A 109 -17.51 7.66 -14.34
N LEU A 110 -17.41 7.32 -13.05
CA LEU A 110 -18.58 7.02 -12.23
C LEU A 110 -19.50 8.23 -12.12
N ALA A 111 -18.94 9.43 -11.88
CA ALA A 111 -19.71 10.67 -11.85
C ALA A 111 -20.43 10.95 -13.19
N ASN A 112 -19.74 10.74 -14.33
CA ASN A 112 -20.34 10.90 -15.66
C ASN A 112 -21.50 9.92 -15.90
N ILE A 113 -21.35 8.65 -15.47
CA ILE A 113 -22.43 7.65 -15.57
C ILE A 113 -23.62 8.06 -14.69
N LEU A 114 -23.37 8.54 -13.47
CA LEU A 114 -24.42 8.99 -12.57
C LEU A 114 -25.18 10.20 -13.15
N LEU A 115 -24.47 11.16 -13.75
CA LEU A 115 -25.08 12.29 -14.45
C LEU A 115 -25.94 11.85 -15.65
N ALA A 116 -25.46 10.89 -16.44
CA ALA A 116 -26.24 10.34 -17.55
C ALA A 116 -27.51 9.61 -17.07
N ARG A 117 -27.41 8.87 -15.95
CA ARG A 117 -28.56 8.20 -15.31
C ARG A 117 -29.57 9.19 -14.76
N THR A 118 -29.14 10.28 -14.12
CA THR A 118 -30.08 11.30 -13.63
C THR A 118 -30.73 12.04 -14.79
N SER A 119 -30.00 12.30 -15.89
CA SER A 119 -30.54 12.92 -17.10
C SER A 119 -31.65 12.08 -17.75
N SER A 120 -31.43 10.77 -17.90
CA SER A 120 -32.43 9.84 -18.44
C SER A 120 -33.66 9.65 -17.53
N ARG A 121 -33.51 9.84 -16.20
CA ARG A 121 -34.61 9.76 -15.21
C ARG A 121 -35.27 11.11 -14.88
N ARG A 122 -34.94 12.19 -15.61
CA ARG A 122 -35.47 13.54 -15.35
C ARG A 122 -36.99 13.59 -15.31
N LEU A 123 -37.67 12.90 -16.23
CA LEU A 123 -39.13 12.92 -16.31
C LEU A 123 -39.78 12.22 -15.09
N GLU A 124 -39.19 11.11 -14.65
CA GLU A 124 -39.62 10.39 -13.45
C GLU A 124 -39.43 11.26 -12.19
N PHE A 125 -38.32 12.00 -12.11
CA PHE A 125 -38.05 12.91 -10.99
C PHE A 125 -38.98 14.13 -11.00
N ALA A 126 -39.29 14.70 -12.17
CA ALA A 126 -40.24 15.81 -12.30
C ALA A 126 -41.64 15.40 -11.85
N ILE A 127 -42.11 14.20 -12.23
CA ILE A 127 -43.41 13.66 -11.78
C ILE A 127 -43.41 13.42 -10.26
N LYS A 128 -42.32 12.88 -9.69
CA LYS A 128 -42.23 12.68 -8.23
C LYS A 128 -42.22 14.01 -7.47
N LEU A 129 -41.56 15.03 -8.00
CA LEU A 129 -41.53 16.36 -7.40
C LEU A 129 -42.89 17.06 -7.46
N SER A 130 -43.66 16.90 -8.55
CA SER A 130 -45.01 17.45 -8.64
C SER A 130 -46.01 16.76 -7.70
N LEU A 131 -45.75 15.49 -7.37
CA LEU A 131 -46.46 14.75 -6.31
C LEU A 131 -46.02 15.14 -4.88
N GLY A 132 -45.14 16.13 -4.71
CA GLY A 132 -44.67 16.62 -3.42
C GLY A 132 -43.57 15.78 -2.77
N ILE A 133 -42.97 14.83 -3.50
CA ILE A 133 -41.85 14.04 -2.97
C ILE A 133 -40.64 14.94 -2.82
N SER A 134 -40.10 15.02 -1.60
CA SER A 134 -38.93 15.85 -1.29
C SER A 134 -37.71 15.48 -2.16
N ARG A 135 -37.00 16.50 -2.66
CA ARG A 135 -35.71 16.36 -3.38
C ARG A 135 -34.69 15.49 -2.62
N TRP A 136 -34.71 15.57 -1.28
CA TRP A 136 -33.86 14.78 -0.40
C TRP A 136 -34.06 13.26 -0.54
N ARG A 137 -35.30 12.81 -0.79
CA ARG A 137 -35.62 11.39 -0.97
C ARG A 137 -35.00 10.83 -2.26
N LEU A 138 -34.99 11.64 -3.33
CA LEU A 138 -34.36 11.28 -4.62
C LEU A 138 -32.84 11.26 -4.51
N LEU A 139 -32.25 12.26 -3.85
CA LEU A 139 -30.82 12.32 -3.56
C LEU A 139 -30.36 11.12 -2.72
N ARG A 140 -31.10 10.77 -1.67
CA ARG A 140 -30.80 9.60 -0.83
C ARG A 140 -30.79 8.30 -1.63
N GLN A 141 -31.71 8.14 -2.57
CA GLN A 141 -31.77 6.96 -3.43
C GLN A 141 -30.51 6.83 -4.32
N LEU A 142 -30.10 7.93 -4.97
CA LEU A 142 -28.90 7.95 -5.81
C LEU A 142 -27.63 7.69 -5.01
N LEU A 143 -27.55 8.24 -3.79
CA LEU A 143 -26.44 7.95 -2.87
C LEU A 143 -26.40 6.47 -2.51
N VAL A 144 -27.53 5.87 -2.11
CA VAL A 144 -27.58 4.43 -1.77
C VAL A 144 -27.18 3.57 -2.96
N GLU A 145 -27.65 3.88 -4.18
CA GLU A 145 -27.26 3.14 -5.39
C GLU A 145 -25.74 3.24 -5.67
N THR A 146 -25.17 4.43 -5.48
CA THR A 146 -23.72 4.67 -5.63
C THR A 146 -22.93 3.92 -4.55
N PHE A 147 -23.38 3.98 -3.30
CA PHE A 147 -22.77 3.25 -2.19
C PHE A 147 -22.76 1.75 -2.46
N LEU A 148 -23.90 1.17 -2.88
CA LEU A 148 -23.98 -0.26 -3.19
C LEU A 148 -22.99 -0.67 -4.29
N LEU A 149 -22.90 0.11 -5.36
CA LEU A 149 -21.96 -0.15 -6.47
C LEU A 149 -20.50 -0.09 -6.02
N VAL A 150 -20.14 0.95 -5.26
CA VAL A 150 -18.76 1.15 -4.81
C VAL A 150 -18.36 0.06 -3.81
N PHE A 151 -19.24 -0.29 -2.87
CA PHE A 151 -18.98 -1.34 -1.90
C PHE A 151 -18.92 -2.73 -2.53
N SER A 152 -19.79 -3.05 -3.50
CA SER A 152 -19.70 -4.32 -4.23
C SER A 152 -18.41 -4.42 -5.04
N GLY A 153 -18.00 -3.32 -5.68
CA GLY A 153 -16.73 -3.24 -6.39
C GLY A 153 -15.53 -3.38 -5.47
N GLY A 154 -15.55 -2.72 -4.31
CA GLY A 154 -14.51 -2.82 -3.27
C GLY A 154 -14.37 -4.24 -2.73
N ALA A 155 -15.49 -4.90 -2.41
CA ALA A 155 -15.49 -6.30 -1.95
C ALA A 155 -14.91 -7.25 -3.00
N LEU A 156 -15.30 -7.10 -4.27
CA LEU A 156 -14.72 -7.86 -5.38
C LEU A 156 -13.23 -7.58 -5.55
N GLY A 157 -12.81 -6.31 -5.43
CA GLY A 157 -11.40 -5.93 -5.51
C GLY A 157 -10.54 -6.59 -4.43
N VAL A 158 -11.02 -6.65 -3.19
CA VAL A 158 -10.34 -7.36 -2.09
C VAL A 158 -10.24 -8.86 -2.39
N PHE A 159 -11.33 -9.47 -2.87
CA PHE A 159 -11.33 -10.88 -3.22
C PHE A 159 -10.32 -11.21 -4.33
N VAL A 160 -10.31 -10.42 -5.40
CA VAL A 160 -9.37 -10.57 -6.52
C VAL A 160 -7.93 -10.34 -6.05
N SER A 161 -7.69 -9.35 -5.19
CA SER A 161 -6.36 -9.09 -4.63
C SER A 161 -5.83 -10.30 -3.86
N VAL A 162 -6.63 -10.89 -2.97
CA VAL A 162 -6.24 -12.08 -2.20
C VAL A 162 -5.98 -13.27 -3.12
N ALA A 163 -6.84 -13.50 -4.12
CA ALA A 163 -6.66 -14.59 -5.06
C ALA A 163 -5.38 -14.43 -5.89
N LEU A 164 -5.13 -13.23 -6.42
CA LEU A 164 -3.96 -12.95 -7.23
C LEU A 164 -2.66 -13.05 -6.42
N THR A 165 -2.65 -12.58 -5.17
CA THR A 165 -1.48 -12.73 -4.30
C THR A 165 -1.17 -14.20 -4.02
N ARG A 166 -2.17 -15.05 -3.81
CA ARG A 166 -1.96 -16.50 -3.64
C ARG A 166 -1.35 -17.13 -4.88
N ILE A 167 -1.91 -16.84 -6.06
CA ILE A 167 -1.37 -17.34 -7.34
C ILE A 167 0.07 -16.87 -7.55
N LEU A 168 0.36 -15.60 -7.27
CA LEU A 168 1.69 -15.05 -7.45
C LEU A 168 2.71 -15.72 -6.52
N LEU A 169 2.34 -15.98 -5.26
CA LEU A 169 3.18 -16.71 -4.31
C LEU A 169 3.41 -18.16 -4.74
N ASP A 170 2.39 -18.84 -5.25
CA ASP A 170 2.53 -20.22 -5.74
C ASP A 170 3.48 -20.31 -6.93
N VAL A 171 3.41 -19.34 -7.85
CA VAL A 171 4.31 -19.26 -9.02
C VAL A 171 5.74 -18.93 -8.61
N PHE A 172 5.94 -17.97 -7.68
CA PHE A 172 7.27 -17.54 -7.26
C PHE A 172 7.97 -18.51 -6.30
N ASN A 173 7.24 -19.21 -5.42
CA ASN A 173 7.85 -20.12 -4.44
C ASN A 173 8.24 -21.48 -5.03
N GLY A 174 7.81 -21.84 -6.25
CA GLY A 174 8.25 -23.05 -6.93
C GLY A 174 8.12 -24.35 -6.11
N GLY A 175 7.23 -24.40 -5.12
CA GLY A 175 7.05 -25.54 -4.21
C GLY A 175 7.93 -25.57 -2.95
N ASN A 176 8.71 -24.53 -2.63
CA ASN A 176 9.50 -24.47 -1.38
C ASN A 176 8.68 -23.92 -0.19
N PRO A 177 8.46 -24.71 0.88
CA PRO A 177 7.56 -24.36 1.99
C PRO A 177 8.18 -23.44 3.07
N VAL A 178 9.42 -22.97 2.90
CA VAL A 178 10.19 -22.31 3.98
C VAL A 178 9.83 -20.82 4.17
N ALA A 179 9.06 -20.23 3.25
CA ALA A 179 8.51 -18.89 3.39
C ALA A 179 7.00 -18.92 3.16
N SER A 180 6.27 -19.55 4.10
CA SER A 180 4.82 -19.34 4.18
C SER A 180 4.56 -17.89 4.60
N LEU A 181 4.72 -16.94 3.67
CA LEU A 181 4.18 -15.60 3.80
C LEU A 181 2.66 -15.78 3.82
N GLN A 182 2.11 -15.96 5.02
CA GLN A 182 0.67 -15.99 5.21
C GLN A 182 0.15 -14.59 4.90
N VAL A 183 -0.37 -14.41 3.70
CA VAL A 183 -1.09 -13.19 3.32
C VAL A 183 -2.49 -13.31 3.91
N THR A 184 -2.56 -13.05 5.21
CA THR A 184 -3.83 -12.81 5.89
C THR A 184 -4.25 -11.37 5.60
N PRO A 185 -5.49 -11.12 5.16
CA PRO A 185 -6.01 -9.76 5.06
C PRO A 185 -5.88 -9.07 6.43
N ASP A 186 -5.04 -8.04 6.51
CA ASP A 186 -4.88 -7.25 7.72
C ASP A 186 -6.08 -6.29 7.88
N ALA A 187 -6.49 -6.04 9.12
CA ALA A 187 -7.53 -5.07 9.45
C ALA A 187 -7.19 -3.67 8.91
N THR A 188 -5.89 -3.34 8.84
CA THR A 188 -5.39 -2.10 8.22
C THR A 188 -5.77 -2.00 6.74
N LEU A 189 -5.64 -3.10 5.99
CA LEU A 189 -5.98 -3.15 4.56
C LEU A 189 -7.48 -2.96 4.36
N LEU A 190 -8.29 -3.68 5.14
CA LEU A 190 -9.75 -3.58 5.08
C LEU A 190 -10.21 -2.16 5.44
N GLY A 191 -9.65 -1.56 6.48
CA GLY A 191 -9.93 -0.18 6.88
C GLY A 191 -9.55 0.83 5.80
N PHE A 192 -8.39 0.64 5.16
CA PHE A 192 -7.96 1.48 4.04
C PHE A 192 -8.91 1.37 2.84
N THR A 193 -9.24 0.14 2.40
CA THR A 193 -10.18 -0.09 1.29
C THR A 193 -11.55 0.51 1.58
N PHE A 194 -12.03 0.35 2.81
CA PHE A 194 -13.29 0.95 3.26
C PHE A 194 -13.26 2.49 3.19
N GLY A 195 -12.17 3.10 3.67
CA GLY A 195 -11.96 4.55 3.57
C GLY A 195 -11.94 5.04 2.12
N VAL A 196 -11.24 4.34 1.22
CA VAL A 196 -11.22 4.65 -0.21
C VAL A 196 -12.61 4.54 -0.83
N CYS A 197 -13.37 3.48 -0.50
CA CYS A 197 -14.75 3.33 -0.96
C CYS A 197 -15.64 4.51 -0.53
N ILE A 198 -15.52 4.97 0.71
CA ILE A 198 -16.27 6.14 1.20
C ILE A 198 -15.87 7.38 0.40
N ILE A 199 -14.58 7.65 0.24
CA ILE A 199 -14.09 8.82 -0.50
C ILE A 199 -14.60 8.79 -1.94
N THR A 200 -14.51 7.64 -2.62
CA THR A 200 -15.02 7.46 -3.99
C THR A 200 -16.53 7.69 -4.08
N ALA A 201 -17.32 7.11 -3.17
CA ALA A 201 -18.76 7.28 -3.14
C ALA A 201 -19.16 8.75 -2.89
N LEU A 202 -18.44 9.44 -2.02
CA LEU A 202 -18.63 10.87 -1.76
C LEU A 202 -18.25 11.72 -2.97
N LEU A 203 -17.06 11.54 -3.54
CA LEU A 203 -16.59 12.35 -4.67
C LEU A 203 -17.49 12.16 -5.91
N ALA A 204 -17.81 10.91 -6.25
CA ALA A 204 -18.65 10.61 -7.41
C ALA A 204 -20.13 10.94 -7.17
N GLY A 205 -20.62 10.85 -5.92
CA GLY A 205 -22.02 11.08 -5.55
C GLY A 205 -22.37 12.54 -5.25
N LEU A 206 -21.46 13.32 -4.64
CA LEU A 206 -21.71 14.74 -4.35
C LEU A 206 -21.66 15.61 -5.61
N TYR A 207 -20.83 15.27 -6.59
CA TYR A 207 -20.74 16.04 -7.83
C TYR A 207 -22.10 16.21 -8.56
N PRO A 208 -22.86 15.13 -8.86
CA PRO A 208 -24.19 15.26 -9.46
C PRO A 208 -25.21 15.91 -8.52
N ALA A 209 -25.11 15.69 -7.20
CA ALA A 209 -25.98 16.33 -6.22
C ALA A 209 -25.80 17.86 -6.22
N TRP A 210 -24.56 18.32 -6.30
CA TRP A 210 -24.22 19.73 -6.38
C TRP A 210 -24.64 20.34 -7.73
N GLN A 211 -24.43 19.63 -8.84
CA GLN A 211 -24.84 20.09 -10.16
C GLN A 211 -26.37 20.27 -10.26
N ALA A 212 -27.15 19.31 -9.74
CA ALA A 212 -28.62 19.39 -9.69
C ALA A 212 -29.13 20.57 -8.85
N SER A 213 -28.40 20.97 -7.81
CA SER A 213 -28.75 22.14 -6.98
C SER A 213 -28.55 23.48 -7.70
N ARG A 214 -27.61 23.57 -8.66
CA ARG A 214 -27.33 24.81 -9.41
C ARG A 214 -28.27 25.03 -10.59
N THR A 215 -28.77 23.97 -11.22
CA THR A 215 -29.69 24.07 -12.37
C THR A 215 -31.08 24.61 -12.00
N ASP A 216 -31.50 24.48 -10.73
CA ASP A 216 -32.77 25.03 -10.24
C ASP A 216 -32.72 26.56 -10.05
N GLY A 217 -31.55 27.15 -9.79
CA GLY A 217 -31.40 28.60 -9.59
C GLY A 217 -31.60 29.43 -10.87
N SER A 218 -31.26 28.87 -12.03
CA SER A 218 -31.43 29.52 -13.34
C SER A 218 -32.83 29.32 -13.94
N ALA A 219 -33.54 28.26 -13.56
CA ALA A 219 -34.88 27.98 -14.07
C ALA A 219 -35.99 28.81 -13.39
N LEU A 220 -35.73 29.34 -12.19
CA LEU A 220 -36.67 30.19 -11.44
C LEU A 220 -36.59 31.68 -11.79
N GLN A 221 -35.70 32.11 -12.71
CA GLN A 221 -35.55 33.52 -13.12
C GLN A 221 -36.12 33.87 -14.51
N VAL A 222 -36.63 32.90 -15.29
CA VAL A 222 -37.15 33.16 -16.66
C VAL A 222 -38.69 33.27 -16.70
N ALA A 223 -39.34 33.53 -15.58
CA ALA A 223 -40.76 33.91 -15.58
C ALA A 223 -41.05 35.10 -14.65
N PRO A 224 -40.85 36.32 -15.15
CA PRO A 224 -41.80 37.38 -14.87
C PRO A 224 -42.32 37.98 -16.19
N GLY A 225 -43.64 37.87 -16.39
CA GLY A 225 -44.41 38.84 -17.18
C GLY A 225 -44.63 38.51 -18.65
N THR A 226 -45.89 38.22 -18.94
CA THR A 226 -46.62 38.57 -20.18
C THR A 226 -46.29 39.96 -20.70
#